data_AF-A0A4R5E0E0-F1
#
_entry.id   AF-A0A4R5E0E0-F1
#
_cell.length_a   1.000
_cell.length_b   1.000
_cell.length_c   1.000
_cell.angle_alpha   90.00
_cell.angle_beta   90.00
_cell.angle_gamma   90.00
#
_symmetry.space_group_name_H-M   'P 1'
#
loop_
_entity.id
_entity.type
_entity.pdbx_description
1 polymer ?
#
loop_
_entity_poly.entity_id
_entity_poly.type
_entity_poly.pdbx_seq_one_letter_code
_entity_poly.pdbx_strand_id
1 'polypeptide(L)'
;MSRSFYRDVVAPLIPGVRHSAALIGPGSEVLRFDTARSTDHDWGPRVLVFVPGEAVAEVRAAVEAGLPDRFGGLPTVFTYHGQERSGVTVTELGEWLTGRLAFDPRQGVSLLDWLSAPWQSLAEVTCGEVFHDGLGWL
;
A
#
# COMPACT_ATOMS: atom_id res chain seq x y z
N MET A 1 -8.73 7.58 7.49
CA MET A 1 -7.62 8.51 7.17
C MET A 1 -6.97 8.17 5.83
N SER A 2 -6.48 6.95 5.62
CA SER A 2 -5.83 6.59 4.35
C SER A 2 -6.71 6.71 3.12
N ARG A 3 -8.01 6.38 3.20
CA ARG A 3 -8.97 6.65 2.11
C ARG A 3 -9.06 8.13 1.74
N SER A 4 -9.14 9.02 2.73
CA SER A 4 -9.19 10.47 2.46
C SER A 4 -7.85 10.96 1.94
N PHE A 5 -6.73 10.45 2.46
CA PHE A 5 -5.39 10.78 1.95
C PHE A 5 -5.24 10.36 0.48
N TYR A 6 -5.67 9.16 0.12
CA TYR A 6 -5.70 8.71 -1.28
C TYR A 6 -6.55 9.65 -2.14
N ARG A 7 -7.79 9.91 -1.75
CA ARG A 7 -8.73 10.73 -2.54
C ARG A 7 -8.27 12.18 -2.69
N ASP A 8 -7.81 12.79 -1.60
CA ASP A 8 -7.56 14.23 -1.51
C ASP A 8 -6.13 14.62 -1.93
N VAL A 9 -5.18 13.67 -1.88
CA VAL A 9 -3.77 13.92 -2.19
C VAL A 9 -3.28 13.02 -3.31
N VAL A 10 -3.30 11.69 -3.12
CA VAL A 10 -2.58 10.77 -4.03
C VAL A 10 -3.23 10.69 -5.41
N ALA A 11 -4.54 10.49 -5.50
CA ALA A 11 -5.24 10.36 -6.78
C ALA A 11 -5.11 11.60 -7.69
N PRO A 12 -5.18 12.84 -7.17
CA PRO A 12 -4.88 14.05 -7.95
C PRO A 12 -3.47 14.13 -8.55
N LEU A 13 -2.47 13.45 -7.97
CA LEU A 13 -1.08 13.48 -8.46
C LEU A 13 -0.85 12.62 -9.71
N ILE A 14 -1.76 11.69 -9.99
CA ILE A 14 -1.61 10.71 -11.08
C ILE A 14 -2.85 10.69 -11.99
N PRO A 15 -3.27 11.85 -12.55
CA PRO A 15 -4.51 11.96 -13.30
C PRO A 15 -4.45 11.12 -14.58
N GLY A 16 -5.50 10.34 -14.84
CA GLY A 16 -5.61 9.51 -16.04
C GLY A 16 -4.75 8.24 -16.06
N VAL A 17 -3.95 8.00 -15.01
CA VAL A 17 -3.18 6.76 -14.88
C VAL A 17 -4.12 5.63 -14.47
N ARG A 18 -4.11 4.53 -15.23
CA ARG A 18 -4.80 3.30 -14.83
C ARG A 18 -4.07 2.66 -13.66
N HIS A 19 -4.71 2.60 -12.50
CA HIS A 19 -4.10 2.10 -11.26
C HIS A 19 -5.14 1.44 -10.35
N SER A 20 -4.66 0.74 -9.33
CA SER A 20 -5.46 0.36 -8.17
C SER A 20 -4.79 0.92 -6.92
N ALA A 21 -5.55 1.19 -5.86
CA ALA A 21 -5.04 1.76 -4.63
C ALA A 21 -5.70 1.13 -3.41
N ALA A 22 -4.90 0.77 -2.42
CA ALA A 22 -5.36 0.10 -1.21
C ALA A 22 -4.48 0.40 0.01
N LEU A 23 -4.98 0.05 1.18
CA LEU A 23 -4.23 -0.10 2.41
C LEU A 23 -4.28 -1.58 2.80
N ILE A 24 -3.25 -2.33 2.41
CA ILE A 24 -3.03 -3.75 2.70
C ILE A 24 -1.54 -3.95 3.07
N GLY A 25 -1.19 -5.12 3.59
CA GLY A 25 0.16 -5.41 4.08
C GLY A 25 0.31 -5.17 5.59
N PRO A 26 1.54 -4.99 6.10
CA PRO A 26 1.75 -4.84 7.54
C PRO A 26 1.10 -3.55 8.07
N GLY A 27 0.61 -3.61 9.30
CA GLY A 27 0.05 -2.48 10.03
C GLY A 27 -1.14 -2.90 10.89
N SER A 28 -1.22 -2.39 12.12
CA SER A 28 -2.37 -2.63 12.99
C SER A 28 -3.65 -2.00 12.43
N GLU A 29 -3.53 -0.95 11.63
CA GLU A 29 -4.62 -0.26 10.94
C GLU A 29 -5.24 -1.14 9.85
N VAL A 30 -4.44 -2.02 9.24
CA VAL A 30 -4.89 -3.00 8.23
C VAL A 30 -5.76 -4.05 8.89
N LEU A 31 -5.34 -4.55 10.06
CA LEU A 31 -6.07 -5.57 10.81
C LEU A 31 -7.14 -4.97 11.75
N ARG A 32 -7.27 -3.64 11.79
CA ARG A 32 -8.17 -2.88 12.68
C ARG A 32 -7.93 -3.15 14.17
N PHE A 33 -6.68 -3.42 14.54
CA PHE A 33 -6.22 -3.59 15.92
C PHE A 33 -5.56 -2.32 16.49
N ASP A 34 -5.77 -1.16 15.85
CA ASP A 34 -5.16 0.09 16.30
C ASP A 34 -5.50 0.44 17.75
N THR A 35 -4.46 0.79 18.51
CA THR A 35 -4.57 1.39 19.84
C THR A 35 -3.79 2.70 19.86
N ALA A 36 -3.99 3.55 20.86
CA ALA A 36 -3.21 4.79 20.98
C ALA A 36 -1.68 4.55 21.06
N ARG A 37 -1.23 3.33 21.40
CA ARG A 37 0.18 2.97 21.44
C ARG A 37 0.74 2.57 20.07
N SER A 38 -0.10 2.10 19.14
CA SER A 38 0.36 1.63 17.82
C SER A 38 0.70 2.75 16.84
N THR A 39 0.57 4.01 17.25
CA THR A 39 0.93 5.18 16.41
C THR A 39 2.42 5.44 16.34
N ASP A 40 3.25 4.70 17.08
CA ASP A 40 4.70 4.90 17.16
C ASP A 40 5.48 4.17 16.05
N HIS A 41 4.86 3.22 15.33
CA HIS A 41 5.46 2.48 14.22
C HIS A 41 4.40 2.10 13.17
N ASP A 42 4.77 2.10 11.88
CA ASP A 42 3.94 1.67 10.74
C ASP A 42 2.53 2.28 10.65
N TRP A 43 2.31 3.43 11.28
CA TRP A 43 1.00 4.06 11.37
C TRP A 43 1.03 5.49 10.82
N GLY A 44 0.04 5.86 10.00
CA GLY A 44 -0.03 7.18 9.37
C GLY A 44 -0.78 7.18 8.03
N PRO A 45 -0.81 8.31 7.30
CA PRO A 45 -1.38 8.38 5.96
C PRO A 45 -0.61 7.47 4.99
N ARG A 46 -1.11 6.23 4.82
CA ARG A 46 -0.47 5.18 4.02
C ARG A 46 -1.34 4.69 2.87
N VAL A 47 -0.74 4.54 1.69
CA VAL A 47 -1.41 4.04 0.47
C VAL A 47 -0.43 3.21 -0.35
N LEU A 48 -0.86 2.03 -0.77
CA LEU A 48 -0.24 1.29 -1.87
C LEU A 48 -0.94 1.69 -3.16
N VAL A 49 -0.16 2.05 -4.18
CA VAL A 49 -0.64 2.33 -5.53
C VAL A 49 -0.03 1.30 -6.48
N PHE A 50 -0.90 0.51 -7.10
CA PHE A 50 -0.52 -0.51 -8.07
C PHE A 50 -0.72 0.01 -9.48
N VAL A 51 0.33 -0.08 -10.30
CA VAL A 51 0.33 0.32 -11.72
C VAL A 51 1.00 -0.74 -12.59
N PRO A 52 0.80 -0.74 -13.92
CA PRO A 52 1.61 -1.54 -14.83
C PRO A 52 3.11 -1.27 -14.63
N GLY A 53 3.95 -2.29 -14.79
CA GLY A 53 5.38 -2.22 -14.48
C GLY A 53 6.11 -1.08 -15.19
N GLU A 54 5.74 -0.80 -16.44
CA GLU A 54 6.28 0.29 -17.24
C GLU A 54 5.97 1.70 -16.69
N ALA A 55 4.90 1.84 -15.91
CA ALA A 55 4.46 3.12 -15.34
C ALA A 55 5.01 3.37 -13.92
N VAL A 56 5.61 2.37 -13.26
CA VAL A 56 6.03 2.47 -11.85
C VAL A 56 6.97 3.65 -11.61
N ALA A 57 7.99 3.84 -12.47
CA ALA A 57 8.99 4.88 -12.28
C ALA A 57 8.40 6.30 -12.45
N GLU A 58 7.57 6.50 -13.47
CA GLU A 58 6.91 7.79 -13.74
C GLU A 58 5.94 8.17 -12.61
N VAL A 59 5.08 7.23 -12.23
CA VAL A 59 4.06 7.45 -11.19
C VAL A 59 4.71 7.68 -9.83
N ARG A 60 5.79 6.95 -9.51
CA ARG A 60 6.57 7.18 -8.30
C ARG A 60 7.13 8.59 -8.25
N ALA A 61 7.77 9.06 -9.34
CA ALA A 61 8.34 10.40 -9.39
C ALA A 61 7.26 11.48 -9.25
N ALA A 62 6.10 11.32 -9.89
CA ALA A 62 4.97 12.25 -9.77
C ALA A 62 4.44 12.32 -8.34
N VAL A 63 4.31 11.17 -7.67
CA VAL A 63 3.88 11.10 -6.26
C VAL A 63 4.92 11.76 -5.35
N GLU A 64 6.20 11.41 -5.48
CA GLU A 64 7.28 11.96 -4.65
C GLU A 64 7.39 13.49 -4.80
N ALA A 65 7.24 14.02 -6.01
CA ALA A 65 7.28 15.46 -6.26
C ALA A 65 6.05 16.22 -5.74
N GLY A 66 4.90 15.54 -5.61
CA GLY A 66 3.62 16.15 -5.28
C GLY A 66 3.12 15.91 -3.86
N LEU A 67 3.79 15.05 -3.09
CA LEU A 67 3.39 14.75 -1.71
C LEU A 67 3.61 15.97 -0.81
N PRO A 68 2.60 16.41 -0.05
CA PRO A 68 2.77 17.45 0.95
C PRO A 68 3.53 16.89 2.15
N ASP A 69 4.29 17.71 2.88
CA ASP A 69 5.01 17.25 4.08
C ASP A 69 4.07 16.63 5.14
N ARG A 70 2.82 17.11 5.21
CA ARG A 70 1.83 16.69 6.20
C ARG A 70 0.43 16.54 5.62
N PHE A 71 -0.33 15.59 6.16
CA PHE A 71 -1.76 15.41 5.92
C PHE A 71 -2.49 15.18 7.24
N GLY A 72 -3.55 15.94 7.51
CA GLY A 72 -4.32 15.81 8.77
C GLY A 72 -3.47 16.04 10.03
N GLY A 73 -2.40 16.83 9.93
CA GLY A 73 -1.48 17.07 11.04
C GLY A 73 -0.46 15.94 11.27
N LEU A 74 -0.37 14.94 10.40
CA LEU A 74 0.61 13.85 10.45
C LEU A 74 1.58 13.94 9.27
N PRO A 75 2.84 13.51 9.41
CA PRO A 75 3.78 13.48 8.29
C PRO A 75 3.34 12.48 7.21
N THR A 76 3.64 12.78 5.95
CA THR A 76 3.42 11.84 4.83
C THR A 76 4.67 11.00 4.51
N VAL A 77 5.82 11.40 5.03
CA VAL A 77 7.09 10.68 4.99
C VAL A 77 7.50 10.40 6.44
N PHE A 78 7.71 9.13 6.76
CA PHE A 78 8.00 8.66 8.11
C PHE A 78 9.46 8.28 8.25
N THR A 79 10.07 8.55 9.41
CA THR A 79 11.39 8.02 9.72
C THR A 79 11.24 6.69 10.46
N TYR A 80 11.71 5.60 9.84
CA TYR A 80 11.70 4.26 10.42
C TYR A 80 13.13 3.70 10.47
N HIS A 81 13.62 3.36 11.67
CA HIS A 81 15.02 2.96 11.91
C HIS A 81 16.06 3.89 11.24
N GLY A 82 15.82 5.20 11.28
CA GLY A 82 16.70 6.21 10.68
C GLY A 82 16.61 6.34 9.16
N GLN A 83 15.66 5.66 8.51
CA GLN A 83 15.40 5.78 7.08
C GLN A 83 14.07 6.47 6.84
N GLU A 84 14.05 7.45 5.93
CA GLU A 84 12.81 8.07 5.48
C GLU A 84 12.06 7.11 4.55
N ARG A 85 10.76 6.97 4.78
CA ARG A 85 9.84 6.13 4.01
C ARG A 85 8.61 6.93 3.66
N SER A 86 8.34 7.07 2.37
CA SER A 86 7.07 7.63 1.90
C SER A 86 5.90 6.78 2.39
N GLY A 87 4.83 7.43 2.83
CA GLY A 87 3.55 6.79 3.10
C GLY A 87 2.86 6.28 1.83
N VAL A 88 3.33 6.68 0.66
CA VAL A 88 2.85 6.15 -0.62
C VAL A 88 3.90 5.25 -1.24
N THR A 89 3.55 3.99 -1.46
CA THR A 89 4.37 3.05 -2.21
C THR A 89 3.75 2.82 -3.58
N VAL A 90 4.53 3.03 -4.63
CA VAL A 90 4.13 2.74 -6.02
C VAL A 90 4.88 1.50 -6.51
N THR A 91 4.16 0.48 -6.96
CA THR A 91 4.73 -0.82 -7.36
C THR A 91 3.81 -1.56 -8.33
N GLU A 92 4.28 -2.65 -8.94
CA GLU A 92 3.43 -3.59 -9.68
C GLU A 92 2.78 -4.59 -8.71
N LEU A 93 1.53 -4.97 -8.96
CA LEU A 93 0.76 -5.80 -8.04
C LEU A 93 1.37 -7.19 -7.81
N GLY A 94 1.84 -7.86 -8.86
CA GLY A 94 2.50 -9.17 -8.79
C GLY A 94 3.80 -9.16 -8.03
N GLU A 95 4.65 -8.15 -8.29
CA GLU A 95 5.89 -7.93 -7.54
C GLU A 95 5.59 -7.79 -6.04
N TRP A 96 4.60 -6.97 -5.68
CA TRP A 96 4.22 -6.76 -4.30
C TRP A 96 3.63 -8.03 -3.65
N LEU A 97 2.72 -8.73 -4.33
CA LEU A 97 2.12 -9.98 -3.84
C LEU A 97 3.18 -11.06 -3.64
N THR A 98 4.08 -11.24 -4.61
CA THR A 98 5.20 -12.19 -4.50
C THR A 98 6.12 -11.82 -3.35
N GLY A 99 6.41 -10.52 -3.16
CA GLY A 99 7.18 -10.03 -2.03
C GLY A 99 6.51 -10.31 -0.67
N ARG A 100 5.16 -10.33 -0.60
CA ARG A 100 4.44 -10.54 0.66
C ARG A 100 4.11 -12.01 0.96
N LEU A 101 3.79 -12.78 -0.08
CA LEU A 101 3.28 -14.16 0.04
C LEU A 101 4.29 -15.22 -0.39
N ALA A 102 5.41 -14.82 -1.03
CA ALA A 102 6.37 -15.69 -1.70
C ALA A 102 5.85 -16.39 -2.98
N PHE A 103 4.62 -16.07 -3.42
CA PHE A 103 4.03 -16.50 -4.69
C PHE A 103 3.03 -15.45 -5.20
N ASP A 104 2.64 -15.55 -6.48
CA ASP A 104 1.61 -14.70 -7.08
C ASP A 104 0.25 -15.40 -7.11
N PRO A 105 -0.71 -15.05 -6.22
CA PRO A 105 -2.01 -15.71 -6.15
C PRO A 105 -2.87 -15.52 -7.41
N ARG A 106 -2.54 -14.54 -8.28
CA ARG A 106 -3.26 -14.32 -9.55
C ARG A 106 -3.02 -15.47 -10.55
N GLN A 107 -1.95 -16.23 -10.37
CA GLN A 107 -1.63 -17.40 -11.19
C GLN A 107 -2.28 -18.69 -10.66
N GLY A 108 -3.07 -18.59 -9.58
CA GLY A 108 -3.60 -19.71 -8.83
C GLY A 108 -2.79 -19.99 -7.56
N VAL A 109 -3.41 -20.69 -6.61
CA VAL A 109 -2.81 -21.02 -5.31
C VAL A 109 -2.72 -22.54 -5.20
N SER A 110 -1.49 -23.07 -5.10
CA SER A 110 -1.28 -24.50 -4.87
C SER A 110 -1.43 -24.86 -3.38
N LEU A 111 -1.50 -26.15 -3.08
CA LEU A 111 -1.49 -26.64 -1.70
C LEU A 111 -0.20 -26.22 -0.96
N LEU A 112 0.95 -26.23 -1.66
CA LEU A 112 2.22 -25.85 -1.03
C LEU A 112 2.26 -24.35 -0.73
N ASP A 113 1.75 -23.52 -1.63
CA ASP A 113 1.62 -22.07 -1.41
C ASP A 113 0.77 -21.80 -0.16
N TRP A 114 -0.38 -22.46 -0.07
CA TRP A 114 -1.29 -22.35 1.07
C TRP A 114 -0.64 -22.75 2.40
N LEU A 115 0.12 -23.85 2.41
CA LEU A 115 0.80 -24.33 3.62
C LEU A 115 2.04 -23.52 3.99
N SER A 116 2.61 -22.79 3.03
CA SER A 116 3.87 -22.04 3.21
C SER A 116 3.64 -20.57 3.57
N ALA A 117 2.46 -20.02 3.27
CA ALA A 117 2.11 -18.64 3.61
C ALA A 117 1.84 -18.48 5.13
N PRO A 118 2.54 -17.58 5.83
CA PRO A 118 2.17 -17.22 7.19
C PRO A 118 0.74 -16.68 7.25
N TRP A 119 -0.06 -17.13 8.22
CA TRP A 119 -1.44 -16.66 8.40
C TRP A 119 -1.52 -15.13 8.51
N GLN A 120 -0.51 -14.51 9.12
CA GLN A 120 -0.42 -13.07 9.26
C GLN A 120 -0.31 -12.39 7.89
N SER A 121 0.55 -12.88 6.98
CA SER A 121 0.67 -12.32 5.63
C SER A 121 -0.65 -12.45 4.86
N LEU A 122 -1.36 -13.57 5.01
CA LEU A 122 -2.68 -13.75 4.39
C LEU A 122 -3.70 -12.75 4.94
N ALA A 123 -3.75 -12.56 6.26
CA ALA A 123 -4.65 -11.60 6.91
C ALA A 123 -4.36 -10.16 6.46
N GLU A 124 -3.09 -9.77 6.39
CA GLU A 124 -2.67 -8.44 5.96
C GLU A 124 -3.02 -8.13 4.49
N VAL A 125 -2.98 -9.14 3.60
CA VAL A 125 -3.37 -8.96 2.19
C VAL A 125 -4.91 -8.90 2.04
N THR A 126 -5.66 -9.56 2.91
CA THR A 126 -7.11 -9.75 2.72
C THR A 126 -8.00 -8.89 3.63
N CYS A 127 -7.51 -8.44 4.78
CA CYS A 127 -8.32 -7.70 5.77
C CYS A 127 -8.25 -6.17 5.62
N GLY A 128 -7.41 -5.67 4.73
CA GLY A 128 -7.24 -4.25 4.49
C GLY A 128 -8.41 -3.60 3.74
N GLU A 129 -8.16 -2.43 3.17
CA GLU A 129 -9.17 -1.62 2.50
C GLU A 129 -8.74 -1.25 1.09
N VAL A 130 -9.59 -1.55 0.10
CA VAL A 130 -9.42 -1.11 -1.29
C VAL A 130 -10.09 0.26 -1.46
N PHE A 131 -9.32 1.24 -1.93
CA PHE A 131 -9.79 2.60 -2.18
C PHE A 131 -10.27 2.78 -3.63
N HIS A 132 -9.55 2.18 -4.58
CA HIS A 132 -9.82 2.21 -6.01
C HIS A 132 -9.29 0.94 -6.66
N ASP A 133 -10.01 0.36 -7.62
CA ASP A 133 -9.53 -0.79 -8.39
C ASP A 133 -9.75 -0.59 -9.90
N GLY A 134 -8.84 0.14 -10.54
CA GLY A 134 -8.85 0.35 -11.99
C GLY A 134 -8.11 -0.74 -12.78
N LEU A 135 -7.33 -1.59 -12.10
CA LEU A 135 -6.70 -2.76 -12.71
C LEU A 135 -7.65 -3.97 -12.76
N GLY A 136 -8.56 -4.10 -11.79
CA GLY A 136 -9.56 -5.18 -11.72
C GLY A 136 -9.06 -6.44 -11.02
N TRP A 137 -8.07 -6.31 -10.13
CA TRP A 137 -7.34 -7.43 -9.52
C TRP A 137 -7.27 -7.37 -7.98
N LEU A 138 -7.94 -6.40 -7.35
CA LEU A 138 -7.96 -6.23 -5.88
C LEU A 138 -9.30 -6.63 -5.25
#